data_AF-A0A950SY54-F1
#
_entry.id   AF-A0A950SY54-F1
#
_cell.length_a   1.000
_cell.length_b   1.000
_cell.length_c   1.000
_cell.angle_alpha   90.00
_cell.angle_beta   90.00
_cell.angle_gamma   90.00
#
_symmetry.space_group_name_H-M   'P 1'
#
loop_
_entity.id
_entity.type
_entity.pdbx_description
1 polymer ?
#
loop_
_entity_poly.entity_id
_entity_poly.type
_entity_poly.pdbx_seq_one_letter_code
_entity_poly.pdbx_strand_id
1 'polypeptide(L)'
;MYSGNRLHTNLLAVESRILITEEDATLSPATYTPDTKAWAYYAEISQAPSPRDKLHFTMLDHLRHLLSNSPELQIRGLHGGIDMWFLRNTQKILEWSNAARDDWQTSPDLLHRQVVRILDYLDGALFIQQDAPSVGPVLLSDAHDAQVALLGPPPDLQYSPGYSFNNAVPPGYVYLVSSHLAGVVLSPDATQSQRDQAAQIHVAIDQVKNWLEQVHQDAKQLVTMDVQQLGQQQALSLLDDMVTQAQHAYSGETDPVTEQQQQGGTIWICSNIQRMATFDIQPYKVS
;
A
#
# COMPACT_ATOMS: atom_id res chain seq x y z
N MET A 1 -19.10 -20.95 -2.07
CA MET A 1 -18.31 -19.81 -1.56
C MET A 1 -19.01 -19.26 -0.34
N TYR A 2 -18.26 -18.93 0.71
CA TYR A 2 -18.78 -18.17 1.84
C TYR A 2 -19.05 -16.74 1.39
N SER A 3 -20.30 -16.28 1.49
CA SER A 3 -20.75 -14.97 0.98
C SER A 3 -20.33 -13.78 1.86
N GLY A 4 -19.55 -14.02 2.91
CA GLY A 4 -19.36 -13.07 4.02
C GLY A 4 -20.48 -13.14 5.04
N ASN A 5 -20.31 -12.45 6.17
CA ASN A 5 -21.42 -12.14 7.06
C ASN A 5 -21.98 -10.74 6.75
N ARG A 6 -23.14 -10.39 7.32
CA ARG A 6 -23.75 -9.05 7.15
C ARG A 6 -22.86 -7.88 7.61
N LEU A 7 -21.81 -8.19 8.38
CA LEU A 7 -20.86 -7.20 8.91
C LEU A 7 -19.60 -7.09 8.04
N HIS A 8 -19.49 -7.83 6.93
CA HIS A 8 -18.29 -7.89 6.08
C HIS A 8 -17.00 -8.14 6.89
N THR A 9 -17.05 -9.07 7.85
CA THR A 9 -15.88 -9.35 8.71
C THR A 9 -14.65 -9.73 7.87
N ASN A 10 -13.56 -9.00 8.10
CA ASN A 10 -12.25 -9.36 7.57
C ASN A 10 -11.72 -10.58 8.34
N LEU A 11 -11.77 -11.76 7.72
CA LEU A 11 -11.35 -13.01 8.36
C LEU A 11 -9.87 -13.01 8.73
N LEU A 12 -9.00 -12.36 7.94
CA LEU A 12 -7.57 -12.26 8.26
C LEU A 12 -7.35 -11.48 9.58
N ALA A 13 -8.26 -10.57 9.91
CA ALA A 13 -8.17 -9.76 11.13
C ALA A 13 -8.36 -10.59 12.41
N VAL A 14 -9.15 -11.67 12.35
CA VAL A 14 -9.63 -12.40 13.54
C VAL A 14 -9.25 -13.87 13.54
N GLU A 15 -9.00 -14.46 12.38
CA GLU A 15 -8.56 -15.85 12.22
C GLU A 15 -7.08 -15.92 11.86
N SER A 16 -6.48 -17.09 12.09
CA SER A 16 -5.08 -17.39 11.74
C SER A 16 -4.87 -18.76 11.09
N ARG A 17 -5.89 -19.61 11.08
CA ARG A 17 -5.80 -21.01 10.69
C ARG A 17 -7.11 -21.51 10.10
N ILE A 18 -7.01 -22.60 9.37
CA ILE A 18 -8.14 -23.39 8.87
C ILE A 18 -7.98 -24.83 9.33
N LEU A 19 -9.08 -25.40 9.84
CA LEU A 19 -9.19 -26.80 10.23
C LEU A 19 -10.41 -27.39 9.52
N ILE A 20 -10.21 -28.53 8.87
CA ILE A 20 -11.29 -29.29 8.21
C ILE A 20 -11.45 -30.60 8.97
N THR A 21 -12.66 -30.87 9.46
CA THR A 21 -13.00 -32.08 10.20
C THR A 21 -14.01 -32.95 9.43
N GLU A 22 -13.95 -34.26 9.66
CA GLU A 22 -14.93 -35.24 9.20
C GLU A 22 -15.85 -35.61 10.36
N GLU A 23 -17.11 -35.16 10.30
CA GLU A 23 -18.09 -35.32 11.38
C GLU A 23 -19.42 -35.88 10.85
N ASP A 24 -20.28 -36.34 11.77
CA ASP A 24 -21.60 -36.86 11.43
C ASP A 24 -22.49 -35.77 10.80
N ALA A 25 -22.88 -35.96 9.55
CA ALA A 25 -23.69 -35.01 8.78
C ALA A 25 -25.09 -34.77 9.36
N THR A 26 -25.56 -35.59 10.30
CA THR A 26 -26.84 -35.41 10.98
C THR A 26 -26.79 -34.38 12.10
N LEU A 27 -25.59 -33.96 12.52
CA LEU A 27 -25.38 -32.94 13.54
C LEU A 27 -24.84 -31.67 12.88
N SER A 28 -25.38 -30.51 13.29
CA SER A 28 -24.78 -29.20 12.97
C SER A 28 -23.84 -28.81 14.11
N PRO A 29 -22.51 -28.85 13.93
CA PRO A 29 -21.57 -28.58 15.00
C PRO A 29 -21.60 -27.09 15.40
N ALA A 30 -21.62 -26.81 16.70
CA ALA A 30 -21.46 -25.43 17.20
C ALA A 30 -19.97 -25.02 17.32
N THR A 31 -19.08 -26.00 17.43
CA THR A 31 -17.61 -25.86 17.47
C THR A 31 -17.00 -27.07 16.77
N TYR A 32 -15.73 -26.97 16.39
CA TYR A 32 -14.99 -28.14 15.87
C TYR A 32 -14.87 -29.25 16.93
N THR A 33 -14.84 -30.50 16.50
CA THR A 33 -14.59 -31.65 17.39
C THR A 33 -13.18 -31.61 18.01
N PRO A 34 -13.02 -31.89 19.31
CA PRO A 34 -11.70 -32.07 19.92
C PRO A 34 -11.05 -33.42 19.58
N ASP A 35 -11.78 -34.34 18.94
CA ASP A 35 -11.21 -35.61 18.47
C ASP A 35 -10.30 -35.38 17.27
N THR A 36 -9.00 -35.40 17.50
CA THR A 36 -7.98 -35.18 16.46
C THR A 36 -7.98 -36.26 15.37
N LYS A 37 -8.63 -37.42 15.60
CA LYS A 37 -8.81 -38.44 14.56
C LYS A 37 -9.80 -38.02 13.48
N ALA A 38 -10.70 -37.10 13.80
CA ALA A 38 -11.64 -36.52 12.85
C ALA A 38 -11.04 -35.32 12.11
N TRP A 39 -9.80 -34.90 12.41
CA TRP A 39 -9.17 -33.77 11.73
C TRP A 39 -8.54 -34.26 10.43
N ALA A 40 -9.07 -33.81 9.30
CA ALA A 40 -8.66 -34.27 7.97
C ALA A 40 -7.58 -33.36 7.37
N TYR A 41 -7.74 -32.04 7.47
CA TYR A 41 -6.78 -31.08 6.92
C TYR A 41 -6.57 -29.89 7.84
N TYR A 42 -5.37 -29.31 7.76
CA TYR A 42 -4.96 -28.15 8.54
C TYR A 42 -4.08 -27.22 7.71
N ALA A 43 -4.20 -25.92 7.95
CA ALA A 43 -3.20 -24.94 7.57
C ALA A 43 -3.26 -23.73 8.51
N GLU A 44 -2.13 -23.05 8.66
CA GLU A 44 -2.02 -21.82 9.44
C GLU A 44 -1.05 -20.85 8.77
N ILE A 45 -1.22 -19.57 9.04
CA ILE A 45 -0.22 -18.54 8.70
C ILE A 45 0.78 -18.52 9.86
N SER A 46 2.09 -18.55 9.53
CA SER A 46 3.16 -18.63 10.53
C SER A 46 3.00 -17.60 11.65
N GLN A 47 2.95 -18.11 12.88
CA GLN A 47 2.98 -17.34 14.12
C GLN A 47 4.39 -17.29 14.71
N ALA A 48 5.40 -17.85 14.03
CA ALA A 48 6.77 -17.84 14.52
C ALA A 48 7.44 -16.53 14.10
N PRO A 49 7.83 -15.66 15.05
CA PRO A 49 8.57 -14.45 14.70
C PRO A 49 9.97 -14.83 14.19
N SER A 50 10.45 -14.11 13.19
CA SER A 50 11.82 -14.28 12.72
C SER A 50 12.79 -13.53 13.62
N PRO A 51 13.90 -14.13 14.09
CA PRO A 51 14.94 -13.39 14.81
C PRO A 51 15.67 -12.38 13.91
N ARG A 52 15.53 -12.50 12.58
CA ARG A 52 16.09 -11.58 11.59
C ARG A 52 15.15 -10.43 11.26
N ASP A 53 13.87 -10.57 11.57
CA ASP A 53 12.93 -9.47 11.44
C ASP A 53 13.20 -8.46 12.56
N LYS A 54 13.52 -7.23 12.15
CA LYS A 54 13.81 -6.12 13.07
C LYS A 54 12.55 -5.59 13.77
N LEU A 55 11.37 -5.96 13.28
CA LEU A 55 10.08 -5.64 13.90
C LEU A 55 9.64 -6.70 14.90
N HIS A 56 10.27 -7.88 14.86
CA HIS A 56 9.94 -9.04 15.67
C HIS A 56 8.46 -9.45 15.56
N PHE A 57 7.87 -9.22 14.40
CA PHE A 57 6.52 -9.59 14.04
C PHE A 57 6.47 -11.00 13.45
N THR A 58 5.31 -11.62 13.57
CA THR A 58 5.02 -12.87 12.88
C THR A 58 4.63 -12.58 11.43
N MET A 59 4.62 -13.60 10.58
CA MET A 59 4.09 -13.46 9.23
C MET A 59 2.65 -12.93 9.25
N LEU A 60 1.83 -13.44 10.17
CA LEU A 60 0.44 -13.00 10.31
C LEU A 60 0.34 -11.53 10.70
N ASP A 61 1.22 -11.04 11.58
CA ASP A 61 1.22 -9.62 11.97
C ASP A 61 1.55 -8.73 10.77
N HIS A 62 2.60 -9.05 10.00
CA HIS A 62 2.92 -8.30 8.78
C HIS A 62 1.75 -8.29 7.78
N LEU A 63 1.15 -9.45 7.52
CA LEU A 63 0.00 -9.53 6.61
C LEU A 63 -1.20 -8.75 7.13
N ARG A 64 -1.45 -8.75 8.45
CA ARG A 64 -2.52 -7.95 9.06
C ARG A 64 -2.25 -6.45 8.98
N HIS A 65 -1.02 -6.02 9.17
CA HIS A 65 -0.66 -4.59 9.04
C HIS A 65 -0.83 -4.12 7.59
N LEU A 66 -0.46 -4.95 6.61
CA LEU A 66 -0.66 -4.66 5.20
C LEU A 66 -2.15 -4.64 4.80
N LEU A 67 -2.93 -5.66 5.20
CA LEU A 67 -4.24 -5.95 4.60
C LEU A 67 -5.45 -5.69 5.48
N SER A 68 -5.29 -5.53 6.80
CA SER A 68 -6.41 -5.43 7.74
C SER A 68 -6.38 -4.18 8.59
N ASN A 69 -5.42 -4.08 9.51
CA ASN A 69 -5.27 -2.96 10.43
C ASN A 69 -3.79 -2.80 10.76
N SER A 70 -3.26 -1.61 10.51
CA SER A 70 -1.90 -1.26 10.86
C SER A 70 -1.89 -0.41 12.13
N PRO A 71 -1.16 -0.84 13.18
CA PRO A 71 -0.92 -0.01 14.36
C PRO A 71 -0.24 1.33 14.04
N GLU A 72 0.64 1.36 13.04
CA GLU A 72 1.36 2.55 12.56
C GLU A 72 0.39 3.64 12.06
N LEU A 73 -0.72 3.19 11.44
CA LEU A 73 -1.81 4.03 10.98
C LEU A 73 -2.80 4.36 12.10
N GLN A 74 -3.13 3.39 12.96
CA GLN A 74 -4.13 3.56 14.02
C GLN A 74 -3.76 4.67 15.01
N ILE A 75 -2.48 4.82 15.35
CA ILE A 75 -2.02 5.91 16.22
C ILE A 75 -2.22 7.32 15.62
N ARG A 76 -2.48 7.40 14.31
CA ARG A 76 -2.80 8.63 13.56
C ARG A 76 -4.30 8.78 13.28
N GLY A 77 -5.12 7.89 13.86
CA GLY A 77 -6.56 7.80 13.57
C GLY A 77 -6.88 7.26 12.18
N LEU A 78 -5.88 6.74 11.45
CA LEU A 78 -6.09 6.11 10.15
C LEU A 78 -6.49 4.65 10.36
N HIS A 79 -7.59 4.23 9.75
CA HIS A 79 -8.13 2.88 9.89
C HIS A 79 -7.80 2.01 8.68
N GLY A 80 -7.72 0.69 8.88
CA GLY A 80 -7.41 -0.26 7.81
C GLY A 80 -5.93 -0.61 7.69
N GLY A 81 -5.62 -1.42 6.68
CA GLY A 81 -4.26 -1.83 6.36
C GLY A 81 -3.53 -0.81 5.47
N ILE A 82 -2.20 -0.89 5.45
CA ILE A 82 -1.31 -0.01 4.70
C ILE A 82 -1.62 -0.03 3.19
N ASP A 83 -1.94 -1.20 2.64
CA ASP A 83 -2.19 -1.38 1.20
C ASP A 83 -3.36 -0.53 0.71
N MET A 84 -4.41 -0.40 1.53
CA MET A 84 -5.59 0.39 1.16
C MET A 84 -5.23 1.86 1.00
N TRP A 85 -4.45 2.41 1.93
CA TRP A 85 -4.01 3.80 1.88
C TRP A 85 -3.01 4.05 0.76
N PHE A 86 -2.08 3.12 0.53
CA PHE A 86 -1.14 3.20 -0.58
C PHE A 86 -1.89 3.26 -1.92
N LEU A 87 -2.87 2.38 -2.13
CA LEU A 87 -3.71 2.37 -3.34
C LEU A 87 -4.55 3.63 -3.48
N ARG A 88 -5.31 3.98 -2.44
CA ARG A 88 -6.20 5.15 -2.42
C ARG A 88 -5.44 6.44 -2.69
N ASN A 89 -4.31 6.64 -2.03
CA ASN A 89 -3.56 7.88 -2.16
C ASN A 89 -2.89 7.97 -3.54
N THR A 90 -2.40 6.84 -4.10
CA THR A 90 -1.91 6.80 -5.48
C THR A 90 -3.02 7.13 -6.48
N GLN A 91 -4.24 6.63 -6.27
CA GLN A 91 -5.40 6.96 -7.09
C GLN A 91 -5.70 8.47 -7.05
N LYS A 92 -5.62 9.10 -5.87
CA LYS A 92 -5.84 10.55 -5.73
C LYS A 92 -4.83 11.38 -6.51
N ILE A 93 -3.56 10.97 -6.54
CA ILE A 93 -2.56 11.60 -7.39
C ILE A 93 -2.99 11.54 -8.86
N LEU A 94 -3.39 10.37 -9.37
CA LEU A 94 -3.85 10.23 -10.75
C LEU A 94 -5.09 11.10 -11.05
N GLU A 95 -6.07 11.12 -10.14
CA GLU A 95 -7.28 11.94 -10.28
C GLU A 95 -6.92 13.44 -10.41
N TRP A 96 -6.04 13.94 -9.55
CA TRP A 96 -5.62 15.34 -9.58
C TRP A 96 -4.68 15.67 -10.74
N SER A 97 -3.83 14.73 -11.18
CA SER A 97 -3.00 14.95 -12.37
C SER A 97 -3.87 15.15 -13.61
N ASN A 98 -4.91 14.32 -13.78
CA ASN A 98 -5.85 14.47 -14.90
C ASN A 98 -6.61 15.81 -14.79
N ALA A 99 -7.12 16.14 -13.60
CA ALA A 99 -7.82 17.40 -13.40
C ALA A 99 -6.93 18.63 -13.70
N ALA A 100 -5.68 18.62 -13.24
CA ALA A 100 -4.72 19.69 -13.51
C ALA A 100 -4.47 19.88 -15.01
N ARG A 101 -4.32 18.77 -15.75
CA ARG A 101 -4.14 18.76 -17.20
C ARG A 101 -5.36 19.31 -17.93
N ASP A 102 -6.56 18.90 -17.53
CA ASP A 102 -7.81 19.34 -18.16
C ASP A 102 -8.10 20.83 -17.89
N ASP A 103 -7.67 21.35 -16.75
CA ASP A 103 -7.80 22.76 -16.36
C ASP A 103 -6.77 23.69 -17.05
N TRP A 104 -5.78 23.16 -17.77
CA TRP A 104 -4.63 23.91 -18.31
C TRP A 104 -5.01 25.16 -19.11
N GLN A 105 -6.00 25.06 -19.99
CA GLN A 105 -6.42 26.18 -20.85
C GLN A 105 -7.55 27.03 -20.24
N THR A 106 -8.22 26.52 -19.20
CA THR A 106 -9.50 27.07 -18.74
C THR A 106 -9.39 27.71 -17.37
N SER A 107 -8.54 27.20 -16.49
CA SER A 107 -8.49 27.63 -15.08
C SER A 107 -7.09 27.38 -14.46
N PRO A 108 -6.12 28.27 -14.72
CA PRO A 108 -4.78 28.17 -14.13
C PRO A 108 -4.77 28.11 -12.60
N ASP A 109 -5.72 28.78 -11.93
CA ASP A 109 -5.87 28.72 -10.47
C ASP A 109 -6.29 27.33 -9.97
N LEU A 110 -7.17 26.64 -10.71
CA LEU A 110 -7.59 25.28 -10.37
C LEU A 110 -6.46 24.29 -10.62
N LEU A 111 -5.78 24.39 -11.78
CA LEU A 111 -4.56 23.63 -12.07
C LEU A 111 -3.56 23.75 -10.92
N HIS A 112 -3.22 24.97 -10.51
CA HIS A 112 -2.25 25.21 -9.44
C HIS A 112 -2.66 24.53 -8.14
N ARG A 113 -3.95 24.61 -7.77
CA ARG A 113 -4.48 23.94 -6.58
C ARG A 113 -4.38 22.41 -6.66
N GLN A 114 -4.62 21.81 -7.82
CA GLN A 114 -4.47 20.35 -7.99
C GLN A 114 -3.01 19.93 -7.87
N VAL A 115 -2.08 20.70 -8.46
CA VAL A 115 -0.64 20.45 -8.35
C VAL A 115 -0.18 20.52 -6.89
N VAL A 116 -0.66 21.49 -6.11
CA VAL A 116 -0.35 21.57 -4.67
C VAL A 116 -0.89 20.36 -3.90
N ARG A 117 -2.11 19.89 -4.19
CA ARG A 117 -2.68 18.69 -3.56
C ARG A 117 -1.88 17.42 -3.85
N ILE A 118 -1.32 17.31 -5.06
CA ILE A 118 -0.42 16.22 -5.44
C ILE A 118 0.80 16.23 -4.52
N LEU A 119 1.43 17.40 -4.33
CA LEU A 119 2.56 17.54 -3.41
C LEU A 119 2.18 17.23 -1.95
N ASP A 120 0.98 17.63 -1.49
CA ASP A 120 0.51 17.32 -0.13
C ASP A 120 0.52 15.80 0.16
N TYR A 121 0.16 14.98 -0.82
CA TYR A 121 0.09 13.52 -0.68
C TYR A 121 1.43 12.82 -0.93
N LEU A 122 2.27 13.36 -1.83
CA LEU A 122 3.59 12.80 -2.13
C LEU A 122 4.57 13.01 -0.97
N ASP A 123 4.58 14.21 -0.41
CA ASP A 123 5.52 14.65 0.62
C ASP A 123 4.95 14.51 2.04
N GLY A 124 3.62 14.47 2.15
CA GLY A 124 2.91 14.54 3.41
C GLY A 124 2.85 15.97 3.96
N ALA A 125 1.98 16.16 4.95
CA ALA A 125 1.61 17.45 5.52
C ALA A 125 2.77 18.36 5.99
N LEU A 126 3.96 17.80 6.22
CA LEU A 126 5.08 18.46 6.90
C LEU A 126 6.19 18.95 5.96
N PHE A 127 6.19 18.59 4.67
CA PHE A 127 7.39 18.74 3.81
C PHE A 127 7.26 19.68 2.61
N ILE A 128 6.05 20.05 2.18
CA ILE A 128 5.88 20.96 1.02
C ILE A 128 6.59 22.29 1.21
N GLN A 129 6.66 22.79 2.44
CA GLN A 129 7.30 24.08 2.72
C GLN A 129 8.81 24.09 2.43
N GLN A 130 9.48 22.94 2.47
CA GLN A 130 10.91 22.86 2.14
C GLN A 130 11.14 23.00 0.63
N ASP A 131 10.20 22.50 -0.17
CA ASP A 131 10.34 22.35 -1.60
C ASP A 131 9.62 23.42 -2.43
N ALA A 132 8.56 24.02 -1.89
CA ALA A 132 7.79 25.08 -2.54
C ALA A 132 7.35 26.15 -1.52
N PRO A 133 8.26 27.03 -1.06
CA PRO A 133 7.96 28.04 -0.02
C PRO A 133 6.83 29.01 -0.39
N SER A 134 6.57 29.19 -1.69
CA SER A 134 5.53 30.06 -2.24
C SER A 134 4.10 29.52 -2.05
N VAL A 135 3.92 28.24 -1.76
CA VAL A 135 2.61 27.59 -1.61
C VAL A 135 1.92 27.96 -0.29
N GLY A 136 2.67 28.51 0.67
CA GLY A 136 2.16 28.88 1.99
C GLY A 136 1.92 27.66 2.90
N PRO A 137 1.58 27.87 4.18
CA PRO A 137 1.60 26.80 5.19
C PRO A 137 0.35 25.91 5.21
N VAL A 138 -0.62 26.13 4.31
CA VAL A 138 -1.94 25.52 4.37
C VAL A 138 -2.03 24.38 3.36
N LEU A 139 -2.23 23.16 3.85
CA LEU A 139 -2.58 22.02 2.99
C LEU A 139 -3.87 22.31 2.23
N LEU A 140 -3.89 21.97 0.95
CA LEU A 140 -5.10 22.09 0.12
C LEU A 140 -5.88 20.77 0.04
N SER A 141 -5.30 19.71 0.59
CA SER A 141 -5.89 18.39 0.77
C SER A 141 -6.32 18.16 2.23
N ASP A 142 -7.03 17.05 2.45
CA ASP A 142 -7.47 16.66 3.79
C ASP A 142 -6.25 16.30 4.66
N ALA A 143 -6.03 17.09 5.72
CA ALA A 143 -4.92 16.92 6.65
C ALA A 143 -4.96 15.56 7.36
N HIS A 144 -6.13 14.94 7.53
CA HIS A 144 -6.27 13.60 8.09
C HIS A 144 -5.67 12.55 7.16
N ASP A 145 -5.94 12.65 5.86
CA ASP A 145 -5.53 11.65 4.87
C ASP A 145 -4.07 11.81 4.42
N ALA A 146 -3.52 13.03 4.51
CA ALA A 146 -2.15 13.38 4.16
C ALA A 146 -1.14 13.22 5.33
N GLN A 147 -1.54 12.58 6.43
CA GLN A 147 -0.68 12.36 7.61
C GLN A 147 0.52 11.44 7.34
N VAL A 148 0.42 10.59 6.31
CA VAL A 148 1.48 9.68 5.86
C VAL A 148 1.70 9.94 4.38
N ALA A 149 2.94 10.27 4.03
CA ALA A 149 3.36 10.57 2.66
C ALA A 149 3.38 9.29 1.81
N LEU A 150 3.18 9.41 0.49
CA LEU A 150 3.45 8.30 -0.43
C LEU A 150 4.95 8.02 -0.54
N LEU A 151 5.76 9.06 -0.77
CA LEU A 151 7.22 8.94 -0.89
C LEU A 151 7.88 9.05 0.48
N GLY A 152 7.67 10.16 1.18
CA GLY A 152 8.14 10.40 2.56
C GLY A 152 9.63 10.14 2.82
N PRO A 153 10.08 10.25 4.08
CA PRO A 153 11.43 9.83 4.42
C PRO A 153 11.56 8.30 4.39
N PRO A 154 12.75 7.76 4.09
CA PRO A 154 13.04 6.36 4.35
C PRO A 154 13.02 6.07 5.86
N PRO A 155 12.81 4.81 6.28
CA PRO A 155 12.85 4.43 7.69
C PRO A 155 14.24 4.69 8.29
N ASP A 156 14.29 5.32 9.46
CA ASP A 156 15.52 5.43 10.23
C ASP A 156 15.92 4.03 10.71
N LEU A 157 17.12 3.57 10.33
CA LEU A 157 17.61 2.24 10.69
C LEU A 157 17.75 2.03 12.21
N GLN A 158 17.72 3.11 13.01
CA GLN A 158 17.68 3.06 14.48
C GLN A 158 16.29 2.75 15.03
N TYR A 159 15.22 3.11 14.30
CA TYR A 159 13.84 2.86 14.67
C TYR A 159 13.23 1.94 13.61
N SER A 160 13.24 0.63 13.86
CA SER A 160 12.55 -0.30 12.98
C SER A 160 11.08 0.14 12.82
N PRO A 161 10.55 0.20 11.58
CA PRO A 161 9.21 0.71 11.33
C PRO A 161 8.12 -0.13 12.01
N GLY A 162 7.66 0.33 13.18
CA GLY A 162 6.66 -0.34 14.01
C GLY A 162 5.98 0.66 14.96
N TYR A 163 5.58 0.20 16.15
CA TYR A 163 4.75 0.94 17.13
C TYR A 163 5.31 2.28 17.65
N SER A 164 6.51 2.70 17.26
CA SER A 164 7.26 3.78 17.92
C SER A 164 7.09 5.17 17.29
N PHE A 165 6.27 5.36 16.26
CA PHE A 165 6.16 6.65 15.56
C PHE A 165 5.24 7.68 16.23
N ASN A 166 5.12 7.69 17.56
CA ASN A 166 4.09 8.48 18.24
C ASN A 166 4.28 10.02 18.20
N ASN A 167 5.35 10.55 17.60
CA ASN A 167 5.53 11.99 17.29
C ASN A 167 6.51 12.24 16.12
N ALA A 168 6.95 11.17 15.45
CA ALA A 168 7.91 11.27 14.36
C ALA A 168 7.16 11.28 13.01
N VAL A 169 7.78 11.90 12.02
CA VAL A 169 7.36 11.76 10.63
C VAL A 169 7.42 10.27 10.28
N PRO A 170 6.31 9.63 9.88
CA PRO A 170 6.32 8.24 9.49
C PRO A 170 7.07 8.07 8.16
N PRO A 171 7.70 6.92 7.92
CA PRO A 171 8.18 6.60 6.58
C PRO A 171 7.04 6.66 5.56
N GLY A 172 7.37 6.97 4.31
CA GLY A 172 6.35 6.96 3.26
C GLY A 172 5.77 5.57 3.01
N TYR A 173 4.57 5.51 2.43
CA TYR A 173 3.87 4.26 2.14
C TYR A 173 4.72 3.27 1.33
N VAL A 174 5.51 3.76 0.36
CA VAL A 174 6.44 2.91 -0.43
C VAL A 174 7.42 2.13 0.47
N TYR A 175 7.87 2.73 1.57
CA TYR A 175 8.78 2.08 2.51
C TYR A 175 8.06 1.21 3.53
N LEU A 176 6.88 1.63 4.00
CA LEU A 176 6.08 0.84 4.94
C LEU A 176 5.67 -0.49 4.33
N VAL A 177 5.12 -0.47 3.10
CA VAL A 177 4.73 -1.69 2.38
C VAL A 177 5.94 -2.60 2.20
N SER A 178 7.06 -2.05 1.72
CA SER A 178 8.31 -2.81 1.53
C SER A 178 8.82 -3.43 2.84
N SER A 179 8.73 -2.71 3.97
CA SER A 179 9.21 -3.20 5.26
C SER A 179 8.40 -4.40 5.77
N HIS A 180 7.07 -4.35 5.68
CA HIS A 180 6.24 -5.49 6.08
C HIS A 180 6.39 -6.67 5.13
N LEU A 181 6.56 -6.41 3.83
CA LEU A 181 6.80 -7.46 2.84
C LEU A 181 8.12 -8.21 3.09
N ALA A 182 9.19 -7.48 3.42
CA ALA A 182 10.46 -8.08 3.82
C ALA A 182 10.30 -8.95 5.08
N GLY A 183 9.48 -8.51 6.03
CA GLY A 183 9.11 -9.28 7.21
C GLY A 183 8.43 -10.61 6.89
N VAL A 184 7.48 -10.62 5.94
CA VAL A 184 6.85 -11.85 5.43
C VAL A 184 7.90 -12.81 4.87
N VAL A 185 8.86 -12.32 4.08
CA VAL A 185 9.95 -13.13 3.48
C VAL A 185 10.87 -13.72 4.55
N LEU A 186 11.10 -13.00 5.64
CA LEU A 186 11.98 -13.42 6.73
C LEU A 186 11.34 -14.45 7.66
N SER A 187 10.02 -14.67 7.57
CA SER A 187 9.32 -15.66 8.39
C SER A 187 9.88 -17.08 8.17
N PRO A 188 10.08 -17.87 9.25
CA PRO A 188 10.63 -19.22 9.14
C PRO A 188 9.86 -20.14 8.19
N ASP A 189 8.52 -20.01 8.13
CA ASP A 189 7.66 -20.89 7.34
C ASP A 189 7.23 -20.27 6.01
N ALA A 190 7.83 -19.14 5.60
CA ALA A 190 7.56 -18.57 4.29
C ALA A 190 7.87 -19.61 3.19
N THR A 191 6.95 -19.81 2.26
CA THR A 191 7.16 -20.75 1.15
C THR A 191 8.06 -20.13 0.08
N GLN A 192 8.62 -20.96 -0.81
CA GLN A 192 9.42 -20.42 -1.92
C GLN A 192 8.58 -19.52 -2.83
N SER A 193 7.32 -19.91 -3.09
CA SER A 193 6.39 -19.09 -3.88
C SER A 193 6.14 -17.72 -3.24
N GLN A 194 5.98 -17.66 -1.92
CA GLN A 194 5.81 -16.39 -1.20
C GLN A 194 7.08 -15.51 -1.30
N ARG A 195 8.27 -16.12 -1.21
CA ARG A 195 9.54 -15.39 -1.40
C ARG A 195 9.69 -14.84 -2.82
N ASP A 196 9.40 -15.64 -3.83
CA ASP A 196 9.49 -15.23 -5.23
C ASP A 196 8.50 -14.12 -5.55
N GLN A 197 7.27 -14.24 -5.05
CA GLN A 197 6.23 -13.23 -5.20
C GLN A 197 6.59 -11.92 -4.48
N ALA A 198 7.13 -12.00 -3.26
CA ALA A 198 7.61 -10.81 -2.55
C ALA A 198 8.74 -10.11 -3.31
N ALA A 199 9.68 -10.85 -3.88
CA ALA A 199 10.76 -10.28 -4.69
C ALA A 199 10.20 -9.50 -5.91
N GLN A 200 9.20 -10.03 -6.58
CA GLN A 200 8.54 -9.33 -7.70
C GLN A 200 7.80 -8.07 -7.22
N ILE A 201 7.11 -8.14 -6.08
CA ILE A 201 6.43 -6.98 -5.49
C ILE A 201 7.44 -5.90 -5.09
N HIS A 202 8.60 -6.26 -4.53
CA HIS A 202 9.65 -5.28 -4.21
C HIS A 202 10.13 -4.50 -5.45
N VAL A 203 10.39 -5.20 -6.56
CA VAL A 203 10.76 -4.54 -7.83
C VAL A 203 9.64 -3.60 -8.30
N ALA A 204 8.38 -4.03 -8.20
CA ALA A 204 7.25 -3.18 -8.56
C ALA A 204 7.11 -1.95 -7.65
N ILE A 205 7.39 -2.07 -6.34
CA ILE A 205 7.39 -0.93 -5.41
C ILE A 205 8.47 0.08 -5.79
N ASP A 206 9.68 -0.39 -6.14
CA ASP A 206 10.77 0.49 -6.60
C ASP A 206 10.40 1.22 -7.89
N GLN A 207 9.71 0.56 -8.83
CA GLN A 207 9.18 1.21 -10.03
C GLN A 207 8.11 2.25 -9.70
N VAL A 208 7.13 1.93 -8.85
CA VAL A 208 6.11 2.88 -8.40
C VAL A 208 6.73 4.08 -7.71
N LYS A 209 7.74 3.86 -6.87
CA LYS A 209 8.50 4.95 -6.25
C LYS A 209 9.12 5.86 -7.31
N ASN A 210 9.79 5.31 -8.33
CA ASN A 210 10.39 6.12 -9.40
C ASN A 210 9.34 6.93 -10.17
N TRP A 211 8.19 6.32 -10.53
CA TRP A 211 7.11 7.04 -11.20
C TRP A 211 6.53 8.16 -10.32
N LEU A 212 6.31 7.91 -9.03
CA LEU A 212 5.86 8.95 -8.09
C LEU A 212 6.91 10.06 -7.88
N GLU A 213 8.21 9.75 -7.94
CA GLU A 213 9.28 10.75 -7.93
C GLU A 213 9.27 11.62 -9.20
N GLN A 214 8.92 11.07 -10.37
CA GLN A 214 8.72 11.88 -11.59
C GLN A 214 7.52 12.81 -11.45
N VAL A 215 6.37 12.29 -10.97
CA VAL A 215 5.19 13.13 -10.66
C VAL A 215 5.57 14.28 -9.71
N HIS A 216 6.37 13.98 -8.68
CA HIS A 216 6.85 14.99 -7.74
C HIS A 216 7.69 16.07 -8.43
N GLN A 217 8.61 15.68 -9.30
CA GLN A 217 9.48 16.60 -10.04
C GLN A 217 8.67 17.53 -10.95
N ASP A 218 7.70 16.99 -11.69
CA ASP A 218 6.81 17.79 -12.55
C ASP A 218 5.95 18.75 -11.74
N ALA A 219 5.34 18.25 -10.66
CA ALA A 219 4.51 19.06 -9.78
C ALA A 219 5.31 20.22 -9.15
N LYS A 220 6.56 19.98 -8.74
CA LYS A 220 7.46 21.04 -8.23
C LYS A 220 7.79 22.07 -9.29
N GLN A 221 7.99 21.68 -10.56
CA GLN A 221 8.21 22.65 -11.62
C GLN A 221 6.95 23.49 -11.85
N LEU A 222 5.80 22.83 -12.03
CA LEU A 222 4.51 23.47 -12.29
C LEU A 222 4.09 24.46 -11.19
N VAL A 223 4.29 24.11 -9.91
CA VAL A 223 3.88 24.99 -8.79
C VAL A 223 4.69 26.28 -8.70
N THR A 224 5.89 26.30 -9.28
CA THR A 224 6.78 27.46 -9.32
C THR A 224 6.58 28.35 -10.54
N MET A 225 5.80 27.90 -11.53
CA MET A 225 5.48 28.68 -12.72
C MET A 225 4.48 29.79 -12.42
N ASP A 226 4.69 30.96 -13.03
CA ASP A 226 3.68 32.01 -13.04
C ASP A 226 2.55 31.72 -14.05
N VAL A 227 1.49 32.53 -14.03
CA VAL A 227 0.32 32.35 -14.91
C VAL A 227 0.67 32.38 -16.40
N GLN A 228 1.67 33.18 -16.81
CA GLN A 228 2.07 33.26 -18.22
C GLN A 228 2.81 31.99 -18.65
N GLN A 229 3.68 31.47 -17.77
CA GLN A 229 4.42 30.22 -17.96
C GLN A 229 3.49 29.01 -17.95
N LEU A 230 2.52 28.97 -17.03
CA LEU A 230 1.49 27.94 -16.99
C LEU A 230 0.66 27.90 -18.27
N GLY A 231 0.50 29.02 -18.98
CA GLY A 231 -0.16 29.05 -20.29
C GLY A 231 0.69 28.56 -21.48
N GLN A 232 1.96 28.22 -21.28
CA GLN A 232 2.87 27.79 -22.36
C GLN A 232 2.84 26.28 -22.60
N GLN A 233 3.23 25.87 -23.80
CA GLN A 233 3.33 24.45 -24.18
C GLN A 233 4.25 23.64 -23.25
N GLN A 234 5.27 24.26 -22.66
CA GLN A 234 6.13 23.60 -21.69
C GLN A 234 5.36 23.11 -20.45
N ALA A 235 4.39 23.89 -19.96
CA ALA A 235 3.55 23.47 -18.84
C ALA A 235 2.64 22.31 -19.24
N LEU A 236 2.09 22.31 -20.47
CA LEU A 236 1.32 21.16 -20.97
C LEU A 236 2.19 19.89 -21.03
N SER A 237 3.42 19.98 -21.51
CA SER A 237 4.32 18.82 -21.55
C SER A 237 4.57 18.22 -20.16
N LEU A 238 4.72 19.07 -19.14
CA LEU A 238 4.85 18.62 -17.74
C LEU A 238 3.55 18.00 -17.22
N LEU A 239 2.38 18.56 -17.55
CA LEU A 239 1.08 18.00 -17.17
C LEU A 239 0.83 16.64 -17.84
N ASP A 240 1.19 16.50 -19.12
CA ASP A 240 1.09 15.25 -19.88
C ASP A 240 1.99 14.15 -19.27
N ASP A 241 3.24 14.50 -18.91
CA ASP A 241 4.14 13.56 -18.23
C ASP A 241 3.63 13.20 -16.84
N MET A 242 3.26 14.19 -16.03
CA MET A 242 2.71 13.98 -14.69
C MET A 242 1.47 13.06 -14.68
N VAL A 243 0.59 13.17 -15.69
CA VAL A 243 -0.53 12.23 -15.88
C VAL A 243 -0.04 10.82 -16.24
N THR A 244 0.92 10.72 -17.17
CA THR A 244 1.49 9.44 -17.60
C THR A 244 2.15 8.70 -16.44
N GLN A 245 3.01 9.38 -15.68
CA GLN A 245 3.71 8.81 -14.53
C GLN A 245 2.73 8.44 -13.41
N ALA A 246 1.71 9.26 -13.14
CA ALA A 246 0.67 8.93 -12.16
C ALA A 246 -0.16 7.71 -12.60
N GLN A 247 -0.41 7.56 -13.91
CA GLN A 247 -1.11 6.40 -14.46
C GLN A 247 -0.26 5.13 -14.27
N HIS A 248 1.04 5.19 -14.58
CA HIS A 248 1.95 4.07 -14.34
C HIS A 248 2.06 3.72 -12.85
N ALA A 249 2.19 4.72 -11.97
CA ALA A 249 2.16 4.51 -10.52
C ALA A 249 0.90 3.80 -10.05
N TYR A 250 -0.27 4.17 -10.58
CA TYR A 250 -1.54 3.58 -10.15
C TYR A 250 -1.78 2.19 -10.75
N SER A 251 -1.75 2.06 -12.08
CA SER A 251 -2.20 0.87 -12.78
C SER A 251 -1.08 0.01 -13.35
N GLY A 252 0.14 0.54 -13.45
CA GLY A 252 1.30 -0.11 -14.03
C GLY A 252 1.49 0.23 -15.51
N GLU A 253 2.49 -0.40 -16.10
CA GLU A 253 2.76 -0.35 -17.53
C GLU A 253 2.28 -1.63 -18.20
N THR A 254 1.82 -1.52 -19.45
CA THR A 254 1.49 -2.72 -20.22
C THR A 254 2.78 -3.47 -20.50
N ASP A 255 2.83 -4.76 -20.17
CA ASP A 255 3.98 -5.60 -20.50
C ASP A 255 4.22 -5.57 -22.02
N PRO A 256 5.38 -5.05 -22.49
CA PRO A 256 5.66 -4.90 -23.90
C PRO A 256 5.85 -6.23 -24.65
N VAL A 257 5.98 -7.34 -23.92
CA VAL A 257 6.13 -8.68 -24.49
C VAL A 257 4.79 -9.40 -24.63
N THR A 258 3.86 -9.17 -23.70
CA THR A 258 2.58 -9.90 -23.68
C THR A 258 1.38 -9.05 -24.11
N GLU A 259 1.53 -7.72 -24.21
CA GLU A 259 0.51 -6.72 -24.62
C GLU A 259 -0.84 -6.81 -23.87
N GLN A 260 -0.95 -7.63 -22.82
CA GLN A 260 -2.25 -8.04 -22.26
C GLN A 260 -2.39 -7.83 -20.76
N GLN A 261 -1.30 -7.68 -20.01
CA GLN A 261 -1.38 -7.43 -18.58
C GLN A 261 -0.54 -6.22 -18.19
N GLN A 262 -1.16 -5.31 -17.44
CA GLN A 262 -0.39 -4.27 -16.78
C GLN A 262 0.41 -4.91 -15.64
N GLN A 263 1.72 -4.71 -15.67
CA GLN A 263 2.65 -5.14 -14.64
C GLN A 263 3.11 -3.92 -13.84
N GLY A 264 3.35 -4.15 -12.54
CA GLY A 264 3.64 -3.07 -11.62
C GLY A 264 2.43 -2.18 -11.34
N GLY A 265 2.69 -1.02 -10.76
CA GLY A 265 1.63 -0.14 -10.27
C GLY A 265 1.01 -0.63 -8.97
N THR A 266 0.38 0.28 -8.25
CA THR A 266 -0.16 0.00 -6.92
C THR A 266 -1.31 -1.01 -6.95
N ILE A 267 -2.14 -1.04 -8.01
CA ILE A 267 -3.19 -2.07 -8.19
C ILE A 267 -2.57 -3.48 -8.19
N TRP A 268 -1.52 -3.68 -8.99
CA TRP A 268 -0.87 -4.97 -9.12
C TRP A 268 -0.18 -5.36 -7.81
N ILE A 269 0.51 -4.41 -7.16
CA ILE A 269 1.17 -4.61 -5.87
C ILE A 269 0.16 -5.09 -4.82
N CYS A 270 -0.91 -4.33 -4.57
CA CYS A 270 -1.90 -4.67 -3.55
C CYS A 270 -2.61 -6.00 -3.86
N SER A 271 -2.90 -6.27 -5.13
CA SER A 271 -3.51 -7.56 -5.55
C SER A 271 -2.58 -8.73 -5.27
N ASN A 272 -1.28 -8.56 -5.45
CA ASN A 272 -0.31 -9.62 -5.16
C ASN A 272 0.00 -9.73 -3.67
N ILE A 273 -0.02 -8.66 -2.88
CA ILE A 273 0.09 -8.77 -1.42
C ILE A 273 -1.09 -9.57 -0.85
N GLN A 274 -2.32 -9.33 -1.35
CA GLN A 274 -3.49 -10.14 -0.96
C GLN A 274 -3.30 -11.64 -1.25
N ARG A 275 -2.68 -11.99 -2.38
CA ARG A 275 -2.36 -13.38 -2.73
C ARG A 275 -1.28 -14.02 -1.84
N MET A 276 -0.58 -13.26 -1.01
CA MET A 276 0.34 -13.83 -0.02
C MET A 276 -0.39 -14.36 1.22
N ALA A 277 -1.61 -13.88 1.49
CA ALA A 277 -2.46 -14.34 2.59
C ALA A 277 -3.25 -15.60 2.21
N THR A 278 -2.56 -16.61 1.68
CA THR A 278 -3.13 -17.91 1.27
C THR A 278 -2.74 -19.02 2.23
N PHE A 279 -3.59 -20.04 2.32
CA PHE A 279 -3.32 -21.26 3.09
C PHE A 279 -2.92 -22.41 2.17
N ASP A 280 -1.77 -23.01 2.41
CA ASP A 280 -1.40 -24.29 1.82
C ASP A 280 -2.01 -25.42 2.66
N ILE A 281 -3.24 -25.83 2.31
CA ILE A 281 -3.99 -26.87 3.03
C ILE A 281 -3.26 -28.21 2.91
N GLN A 282 -2.87 -28.78 4.05
CA GLN A 282 -2.18 -30.08 4.13
C GLN A 282 -3.02 -31.10 4.90
N PRO A 283 -2.90 -32.41 4.59
CA PRO A 283 -3.47 -33.45 5.44
C PRO A 283 -2.99 -33.29 6.88
N TYR A 284 -3.91 -33.38 7.83
CA TYR A 284 -3.57 -33.28 9.25
C TYR A 284 -2.68 -34.46 9.66
N LYS A 285 -1.62 -34.18 10.40
CA LYS A 285 -0.70 -35.18 10.94
C LYS A 285 -0.74 -35.08 12.46
N VAL A 286 -1.08 -36.19 13.12
CA VAL A 286 -1.01 -36.30 14.58
C VAL A 286 0.45 -36.15 15.00
N SER A 287 0.74 -35.11 15.78
CA SER A 287 2.06 -34.84 16.37
C SER A 287 2.35 -35.77 17.54
#